data_AF-A0A643BW46-F1
#
_entry.id   AF-A0A643BW46-F1
#
_cell.length_a   1.000
_cell.length_b   1.000
_cell.length_c   1.000
_cell.angle_alpha   90.00
_cell.angle_beta   90.00
_cell.angle_gamma   90.00
#
_symmetry.space_group_name_H-M   'P 1'
#
loop_
_entity.id
_entity.type
_entity.pdbx_description
1 polymer ?
#
loop_
_entity_poly.entity_id
_entity_poly.type
_entity_poly.pdbx_seq_one_letter_code
_entity_poly.pdbx_strand_id
1 'polypeptide(L)' 'DPIPVSTALLGDMSDTTSTGLAQRLARKTSKQVFVSYNLPNTDSSFTLLVENRIKEEMEAFPEKF' A
#
# COMPACT_ATOMS: atom_id res chain seq x y z
N ASP A 1 -18.30 -5.14 4.58
CA ASP A 1 -17.43 -3.96 4.38
C ASP A 1 -17.14 -3.73 2.91
N PRO A 2 -17.24 -2.47 2.44
CA PRO A 2 -16.91 -2.11 1.07
C PRO A 2 -15.40 -2.29 0.82
N ILE A 3 -15.04 -2.80 -0.35
CA ILE A 3 -13.65 -2.88 -0.80
C ILE A 3 -13.21 -1.46 -1.20
N PRO A 4 -12.12 -0.90 -0.64
CA PRO A 4 -11.66 0.43 -1.02
C PRO A 4 -11.34 0.49 -2.52
N VAL A 5 -11.70 1.58 -3.18
CA VAL A 5 -11.29 1.85 -4.56
C VAL A 5 -9.90 2.47 -4.53
N SER A 6 -9.05 2.10 -5.49
CA SER A 6 -7.72 2.65 -5.66
C SER A 6 -7.57 3.26 -7.04
N THR A 7 -6.73 4.29 -7.16
CA THR A 7 -6.50 5.02 -8.42
C THR A 7 -5.05 5.45 -8.47
N ALA A 8 -4.37 5.16 -9.59
CA ALA A 8 -3.04 5.68 -9.84
C ALA A 8 -3.15 7.15 -10.22
N LEU A 9 -2.46 8.02 -9.47
CA LEU A 9 -2.45 9.47 -9.69
C LEU A 9 -1.41 9.87 -10.73
N LEU A 10 -0.28 9.16 -10.75
CA LEU A 10 0.91 9.44 -11.55
C LEU A 10 1.57 8.11 -11.94
N GLY A 11 2.34 8.11 -13.03
CA GLY A 11 3.13 6.97 -13.48
C GLY A 11 2.41 6.05 -14.46
N ASP A 12 2.96 4.85 -14.63
CA ASP A 12 2.39 3.81 -15.50
C ASP A 12 1.15 3.19 -14.84
N MET A 13 -0.01 3.33 -15.49
CA MET A 13 -1.29 2.84 -14.99
C MET A 13 -1.41 1.30 -15.01
N SER A 14 -0.51 0.62 -15.71
CA SER A 14 -0.44 -0.85 -15.72
C SER A 14 0.31 -1.42 -14.51
N ASP A 15 1.14 -0.60 -13.85
CA ASP A 15 1.78 -0.97 -12.59
C ASP A 15 0.78 -0.85 -11.43
N THR A 16 0.42 -1.99 -10.87
CA THR A 16 -0.57 -2.09 -9.79
C THR A 16 0.07 -2.14 -8.39
N THR A 17 1.39 -1.97 -8.28
CA THR A 17 2.13 -2.07 -7.01
C THR A 17 1.64 -1.03 -6.00
N SER A 18 1.66 0.25 -6.39
CA SER A 18 1.26 1.36 -5.52
C SER A 18 -0.25 1.35 -5.23
N THR A 19 -1.06 1.08 -6.24
CA THR A 19 -2.53 1.04 -6.12
C THR A 19 -3.01 -0.13 -5.28
N GLY A 20 -2.42 -1.31 -5.45
CA GLY A 20 -2.70 -2.49 -4.65
C GLY A 20 -2.31 -2.31 -3.19
N LEU A 21 -1.13 -1.74 -2.92
CA LEU A 21 -0.69 -1.45 -1.56
C LEU A 21 -1.62 -0.42 -0.89
N ALA A 22 -1.97 0.66 -1.59
CA ALA A 22 -2.89 1.68 -1.09
C ALA A 22 -4.26 1.10 -0.72
N GLN A 23 -4.81 0.22 -1.56
CA GLN A 23 -6.10 -0.45 -1.29
C GLN A 23 -6.05 -1.30 -0.02
N ARG A 24 -5.00 -2.11 0.15
CA ARG A 24 -4.86 -3.01 1.30
C ARG A 24 -4.64 -2.25 2.59
N LEU A 25 -3.82 -1.19 2.56
CA LEU A 25 -3.59 -0.32 3.71
C LEU A 25 -4.86 0.47 4.08
N ALA A 26 -5.58 1.02 3.09
CA ALA A 26 -6.85 1.70 3.32
C ALA A 26 -7.89 0.78 3.97
N ARG A 27 -7.92 -0.49 3.56
CA ARG A 27 -8.78 -1.51 4.18
C ARG A 27 -8.37 -1.80 5.63
N LYS A 28 -7.06 -1.84 5.94
CA LYS A 28 -6.55 -2.09 7.31
C LYS A 28 -6.82 -0.90 8.24
N THR A 29 -6.64 0.33 7.77
CA THR A 29 -6.78 1.53 8.61
C THR A 29 -8.20 2.08 8.67
N SER A 30 -9.07 1.70 7.73
CA SER A 30 -10.36 2.36 7.51
C SER A 30 -10.24 3.88 7.28
N LYS A 31 -9.10 4.32 6.72
CA LYS A 31 -8.79 5.71 6.38
C LYS A 31 -8.44 5.83 4.89
N GLN A 32 -8.45 7.06 4.37
CA GLN A 32 -7.86 7.35 3.07
C GLN A 32 -6.33 7.19 3.14
N VAL A 33 -5.75 6.47 2.18
CA VAL A 33 -4.31 6.20 2.13
C VAL A 33 -3.76 6.59 0.76
N PHE A 34 -2.65 7.34 0.77
CA PHE A 34 -1.86 7.64 -0.42
C PHE A 34 -0.54 6.86 -0.34
N VAL A 35 -0.11 6.30 -1.46
CA VAL A 35 1.15 5.55 -1.56
C VAL A 35 1.99 6.14 -2.67
N SER A 36 3.21 6.58 -2.32
CA SER A 36 4.27 6.85 -3.28
C SER A 36 5.28 5.72 -3.19
N TYR A 37 5.33 4.87 -4.23
CA TYR A 37 6.23 3.74 -4.28
C TYR A 37 7.39 4.06 -5.23
N ASN A 38 8.59 4.24 -4.68
CA ASN A 38 9.76 4.72 -5.42
C ASN A 38 10.88 3.67 -5.52
N LEU A 39 10.58 2.40 -5.22
CA LEU A 39 11.54 1.32 -5.36
C LEU A 39 11.51 0.83 -6.81
N PRO A 40 12.67 0.66 -7.48
CA PRO A 40 12.72 0.22 -8.87
C PRO A 40 12.31 -1.25 -9.05
N ASN A 41 12.26 -2.02 -7.96
CA ASN A 41 11.84 -3.41 -7.98
C ASN A 41 10.33 -3.52 -7.79
N THR A 42 9.65 -4.01 -8.81
CA THR A 42 8.20 -4.28 -8.86
C THR A 42 7.88 -5.78 -8.77
N ASP A 43 8.88 -6.62 -8.43
CA ASP A 43 8.62 -8.02 -8.18
C ASP A 43 7.59 -8.20 -7.06
N SER A 44 6.62 -9.08 -7.30
CA SER A 44 5.50 -9.29 -6.39
C SER A 44 5.94 -9.82 -5.02
N SER A 45 7.00 -10.64 -4.96
CA SER A 45 7.53 -11.15 -3.69
C SER A 45 8.22 -10.05 -2.90
N PHE A 46 8.93 -9.16 -3.59
CA PHE A 46 9.55 -7.99 -2.95
C PHE A 46 8.51 -7.00 -2.43
N THR A 47 7.46 -6.75 -3.21
CA THR A 47 6.32 -5.91 -2.80
C THR A 47 5.63 -6.44 -1.54
N LEU A 48 5.50 -7.77 -1.42
CA LEU A 48 4.95 -8.41 -0.23
C LEU A 48 5.82 -8.18 1.01
N LEU A 49 7.15 -8.22 0.87
CA LEU A 49 8.07 -7.92 1.98
C LEU A 49 7.93 -6.47 2.46
N VAL A 50 7.81 -5.52 1.51
CA VAL A 50 7.56 -4.11 1.83
C VAL A 50 6.25 -3.95 2.60
N GLU A 51 5.18 -4.60 2.13
CA GLU A 51 3.87 -4.55 2.79
C GLU A 51 3.91 -5.15 4.21
N ASN A 52 4.56 -6.30 4.38
CA ASN A 52 4.68 -6.96 5.68
C ASN A 52 5.43 -6.07 6.68
N ARG A 53 6.53 -5.46 6.25
CA ARG A 53 7.29 -4.54 7.10
C ARG A 53 6.47 -3.33 7.56
N ILE A 54 5.64 -2.77 6.67
CA ILE A 54 4.72 -1.68 7.03
C ILE A 54 3.68 -2.17 8.03
N LYS A 55 3.11 -3.36 7.85
CA LYS A 55 2.14 -3.93 8.78
C LYS A 55 2.73 -4.13 10.18
N GLU A 56 3.97 -4.61 10.26
CA GLU A 56 4.71 -4.77 11.52
C GLU A 56 4.90 -3.42 12.23
N GLU A 57 5.27 -2.36 11.50
CA GLU A 57 5.37 -1.01 12.08
C GLU A 57 4.02 -0.47 12.57
N MET A 58 2.93 -0.72 11.83
CA MET A 58 1.58 -0.32 12.26
C MET A 58 1.11 -1.07 13.52
N GLU A 59 1.59 -2.29 13.72
CA GLU A 59 1.30 -3.09 14.92
C GLU A 59 2.17 -2.66 16.10
N ALA A 60 3.43 -2.29 15.85
CA ALA A 60 4.34 -1.80 16.86
C ALA A 60 4.02 -0.37 17.34
N PHE A 61 3.59 0.51 16.44
CA PHE A 61 3.33 1.94 16.70
C PHE A 61 2.00 2.40 16.10
N PRO A 62 0.85 1.87 16.56
CA PRO A 62 -0.46 2.17 15.98
C PRO A 62 -0.82 3.67 16.03
N GLU A 63 -0.28 4.43 16.98
CA GLU A 63 -0.51 5.88 17.11
C GLU A 63 0.13 6.72 15.99
N LYS A 64 1.01 6.12 15.18
CA LYS A 64 1.65 6.78 14.04
C LYS A 64 0.84 6.66 12.74
N PHE A 65 -0.22 5.85 12.71
CA PHE A 65 -0.96 5.48 11.49
C PHE A 65 -2.48 5.71 11.58
#